data_AF-A0A3N0B1N8-F1
#
_entry.id   AF-A0A3N0B1N8-F1
#
_cell.length_a   1.000
_cell.length_b   1.000
_cell.length_c   1.000
_cell.angle_alpha   90.00
_cell.angle_beta   90.00
_cell.angle_gamma   90.00
#
_symmetry.space_group_name_H-M   'P 1'
#
loop_
_entity.id
_entity.type
_entity.pdbx_description
1 polymer ?
#
loop_
_entity_poly.entity_id
_entity_poly.type
_entity_poly.pdbx_seq_one_letter_code
_entity_poly.pdbx_strand_id
1 'polypeptide(L)'
;MSVVSKAELMERFGLSEKEIEELEAAADAADRGEWPKGKITRIGRPSLYEEETETVSHKEPKSKIIALDAKARALGISRSQALRQATDLWLMQG
;
A
#
# COMPACT_ATOMS: atom_id res chain seq x y z
N MET A 1 -17.26 -16.14 -12.90
CA MET A 1 -17.78 -15.07 -12.03
C MET A 1 -19.19 -14.76 -12.54
N SER A 2 -20.20 -14.75 -11.67
CA SER A 2 -21.54 -14.32 -12.09
C SER A 2 -21.53 -12.80 -12.27
N VAL A 3 -21.80 -12.35 -13.49
CA VAL A 3 -21.96 -10.92 -13.77
C VAL A 3 -23.30 -10.49 -13.18
N VAL A 4 -23.26 -9.61 -12.18
CA VAL A 4 -24.47 -9.00 -11.60
C VAL A 4 -25.02 -8.01 -12.62
N SER A 5 -26.32 -8.07 -12.89
CA SER A 5 -26.94 -7.18 -13.88
C SER A 5 -27.24 -5.80 -13.29
N LYS A 6 -27.29 -4.76 -14.14
CA LYS A 6 -27.69 -3.39 -13.74
C LYS A 6 -29.05 -3.37 -13.02
N ALA A 7 -30.02 -4.16 -13.50
CA ALA A 7 -31.33 -4.28 -12.87
C ALA A 7 -31.23 -4.86 -11.45
N GLU A 8 -30.39 -5.88 -11.24
CA GLU A 8 -30.15 -6.45 -9.91
C GLU A 8 -29.46 -5.44 -8.97
N LEU A 9 -28.54 -4.63 -9.50
CA LEU A 9 -27.87 -3.58 -8.71
C LEU A 9 -28.85 -2.52 -8.20
N MET A 10 -29.78 -2.09 -9.06
CA MET A 10 -30.81 -1.12 -8.70
C MET A 10 -31.79 -1.69 -7.68
N GLU A 11 -32.31 -2.90 -7.92
CA GLU A 11 -33.35 -3.51 -7.08
C GLU A 11 -32.81 -3.92 -5.70
N ARG A 12 -31.62 -4.53 -5.66
CA ARG A 12 -31.08 -5.14 -4.44
C ARG A 12 -30.30 -4.18 -3.56
N PHE A 13 -29.64 -3.20 -4.18
CA PHE A 13 -28.75 -2.27 -3.48
C PHE A 13 -29.24 -0.82 -3.53
N GLY A 14 -30.36 -0.55 -4.21
CA GLY A 14 -30.94 0.79 -4.29
C GLY A 14 -30.07 1.80 -5.04
N LEU A 15 -29.13 1.31 -5.86
CA LEU A 15 -28.22 2.17 -6.60
C LEU A 15 -28.96 2.87 -7.74
N SER A 16 -28.68 4.16 -7.91
CA SER A 16 -29.13 4.90 -9.08
C SER A 16 -28.33 4.49 -10.31
N GLU A 17 -28.91 4.74 -11.48
CA GLU A 17 -28.24 4.51 -12.77
C GLU A 17 -26.89 5.22 -12.86
N LYS A 18 -26.79 6.44 -12.34
CA LYS A 18 -25.56 7.22 -12.30
C LYS A 18 -24.48 6.58 -11.41
N GLU A 19 -24.85 6.06 -10.24
CA GLU A 19 -23.90 5.38 -9.35
C GLU A 19 -23.39 4.08 -9.96
N ILE A 20 -24.23 3.38 -10.73
CA ILE A 20 -23.81 2.16 -11.45
C ILE A 20 -22.81 2.52 -12.55
N GLU A 21 -23.05 3.59 -13.32
CA GLU A 21 -22.12 4.08 -14.34
C GLU A 21 -20.77 4.52 -13.73
N GLU A 22 -20.79 5.16 -12.56
CA GLU A 22 -19.57 5.53 -11.83
C GLU A 22 -18.77 4.30 -11.36
N LEU A 23 -19.46 3.24 -10.92
CA LEU A 23 -18.83 1.97 -10.54
C LEU A 23 -18.24 1.22 -11.74
N GLU A 24 -18.95 1.19 -12.87
CA GLU A 24 -18.45 0.59 -14.13
C GLU A 24 -17.20 1.33 -14.62
N ALA A 25 -17.24 2.67 -14.64
CA ALA A 25 -16.08 3.49 -15.03
C ALA A 25 -14.88 3.29 -14.09
N ALA A 26 -15.12 3.13 -12.79
CA ALA A 26 -14.07 2.85 -11.81
C ALA A 26 -13.49 1.43 -11.97
N ALA A 27 -14.33 0.43 -12.29
CA ALA A 27 -13.88 -0.93 -12.57
C ALA A 27 -13.01 -0.98 -13.83
N ASP A 28 -13.45 -0.32 -14.91
CA ASP A 28 -12.70 -0.22 -16.15
C ASP A 28 -11.33 0.47 -15.96
N ALA A 29 -11.29 1.52 -15.13
CA ALA A 29 -10.04 2.18 -14.76
C ALA A 29 -9.11 1.25 -13.97
N ALA A 30 -9.65 0.49 -13.02
CA ALA A 30 -8.88 -0.48 -12.25
C ALA A 30 -8.30 -1.61 -13.12
N ASP A 31 -9.06 -2.12 -14.09
CA ASP A 31 -8.59 -3.13 -15.06
C ASP A 31 -7.44 -2.60 -15.95
N ARG A 32 -7.40 -1.28 -16.18
CA ARG A 32 -6.28 -0.59 -16.85
C ARG A 32 -5.14 -0.22 -15.90
N GLY A 33 -5.24 -0.51 -14.61
CA GLY A 33 -4.27 -0.12 -13.58
C GLY A 33 -4.30 1.38 -13.23
N GLU A 34 -5.35 2.09 -13.62
CA GLU A 34 -5.58 3.50 -13.31
C GLU A 34 -6.31 3.62 -11.96
N TRP A 35 -5.55 3.91 -10.90
CA TRP A 35 -6.12 4.17 -9.59
C TRP A 35 -6.42 5.66 -9.43
N PRO A 36 -7.59 6.04 -8.86
CA PRO A 36 -7.91 7.44 -8.65
C PRO A 36 -6.82 8.10 -7.80
N LYS A 37 -6.16 9.12 -8.35
CA LYS A 37 -5.20 9.97 -7.63
C LYS A 37 -5.98 10.89 -6.69
N GLY A 38 -6.42 10.33 -5.57
CA GLY A 38 -7.17 11.02 -4.52
C GLY A 38 -6.60 10.65 -3.16
N LYS A 39 -6.73 11.58 -2.20
CA LYS A 39 -6.17 11.52 -0.85
C LYS A 39 -6.42 10.12 -0.26
N ILE A 40 -5.36 9.32 -0.16
CA ILE A 40 -5.35 8.18 0.73
C ILE A 40 -5.57 8.79 2.11
N THR A 41 -6.80 8.74 2.62
CA THR A 41 -7.03 8.93 4.04
C THR A 41 -6.19 7.85 4.68
N ARG A 42 -5.01 8.22 5.18
CA ARG A 42 -4.05 7.31 5.79
C ARG A 42 -4.70 6.80 7.07
N ILE A 43 -5.52 5.76 6.95
CA ILE A 43 -6.00 5.00 8.10
C ILE A 43 -4.78 4.20 8.56
N GLY A 44 -4.06 4.73 9.54
CA GLY A 44 -2.78 4.17 9.98
C GLY A 44 -2.06 5.03 11.00
N ARG A 45 -0.88 4.57 11.42
CA ARG A 45 0.02 5.32 12.30
C ARG A 45 0.40 6.66 11.62
N PRO A 46 0.61 7.74 12.40
CA PRO A 46 1.12 9.01 11.87
C PRO A 46 2.33 8.81 10.95
N SER A 47 2.44 9.67 9.93
CA SER A 47 3.59 9.67 9.03
C SER A 47 4.88 9.83 9.83
N LEU A 48 5.92 9.10 9.45
CA LEU A 48 7.27 9.31 9.99
C LEU A 48 8.01 10.44 9.27
N TYR A 49 7.46 10.96 8.17
CA TYR A 49 8.08 11.95 7.29
C TYR A 49 7.07 13.01 6.85
N GLU A 50 7.57 14.20 6.53
CA GLU A 50 6.78 15.31 5.96
C GLU A 50 6.57 15.20 4.45
N GLU A 51 7.17 14.18 3.81
CA GLU A 51 7.10 13.91 2.37
C GLU A 51 6.36 12.60 2.04
N GLU A 52 6.06 12.42 0.75
CA GLU A 52 5.49 11.17 0.24
C GLU A 52 6.49 10.02 0.40
N THR A 53 5.98 8.83 0.76
CA THR A 53 6.82 7.64 1.01
C THR A 53 6.40 6.50 0.10
N GLU A 54 7.37 5.86 -0.55
CA GLU A 54 7.16 4.64 -1.33
C GLU A 54 7.64 3.38 -0.59
N THR A 55 7.12 2.20 -1.00
CA THR A 55 7.54 0.91 -0.42
C THR A 55 8.64 0.28 -1.25
N VAL A 56 9.78 -0.01 -0.61
CA VAL A 56 10.85 -0.82 -1.21
C VAL A 56 10.78 -2.24 -0.65
N SER A 57 10.66 -3.25 -1.52
CA SER A 57 10.59 -4.67 -1.10
C SER A 57 11.52 -5.56 -1.91
N HIS A 58 12.24 -6.45 -1.22
CA HIS A 58 13.08 -7.49 -1.80
C HIS A 58 13.12 -8.70 -0.85
N LYS A 59 13.50 -9.88 -1.36
CA LYS A 59 13.59 -11.11 -0.57
C LYS A 59 15.03 -11.32 -0.08
N GLU A 60 15.16 -11.78 1.16
CA GLU A 60 16.45 -12.11 1.78
C GLU A 60 16.40 -13.50 2.42
N PRO A 61 17.55 -14.18 2.59
CA PRO A 61 17.62 -15.43 3.32
C PRO A 61 17.08 -15.27 4.75
N LYS A 62 16.31 -16.26 5.22
CA LYS A 62 15.74 -16.26 6.58
C LYS A 62 16.80 -16.07 7.67
N SER A 63 17.98 -16.69 7.51
CA SER A 63 19.10 -16.55 8.44
C SER A 63 19.57 -15.09 8.57
N LYS A 64 19.63 -14.35 7.45
CA LYS A 64 19.99 -12.93 7.43
C LYS A 64 18.94 -12.08 8.14
N ILE A 65 17.65 -12.37 7.93
CA ILE A 65 16.55 -11.68 8.61
C ILE A 65 16.63 -11.91 10.14
N ILE A 66 16.89 -13.14 10.58
CA ILE A 66 17.05 -13.48 12.00
C ILE A 66 18.24 -12.70 12.61
N ALA A 67 19.38 -12.66 11.93
CA ALA A 67 20.56 -11.94 12.39
C ALA A 67 20.31 -10.41 12.46
N LEU A 68 19.61 -9.86 11.46
CA LEU A 68 19.18 -8.46 11.45
C LEU A 68 18.30 -8.13 12.66
N ASP A 69 17.30 -8.98 12.94
CA ASP A 69 16.37 -8.79 14.06
C ASP A 69 17.07 -8.86 15.41
N ALA A 70 17.99 -9.81 15.58
CA ALA A 70 18.78 -9.94 16.80
C ALA A 70 19.63 -8.68 17.04
N LYS A 71 20.30 -8.17 15.99
CA LYS A 71 21.09 -6.95 16.06
C LYS A 71 20.22 -5.73 16.36
N ALA A 72 19.09 -5.57 15.68
CA ALA A 72 18.16 -4.47 15.90
C ALA A 72 17.63 -4.46 17.35
N ARG A 73 17.25 -5.65 17.86
CA ARG A 73 16.80 -5.82 19.25
C ARG A 73 17.90 -5.46 20.25
N ALA A 74 19.14 -5.88 20.02
CA ALA A 74 20.27 -5.55 20.89
C ALA A 74 20.54 -4.03 20.96
N LEU A 75 20.22 -3.30 19.88
CA LEU A 75 20.34 -1.85 19.79
C LEU A 75 19.07 -1.10 20.24
N GLY A 76 18.01 -1.81 20.67
CA GLY A 76 16.75 -1.19 21.09
C GLY A 76 15.96 -0.55 19.96
N ILE A 77 16.21 -0.91 18.70
CA ILE A 77 15.55 -0.35 17.51
C ILE A 77 14.70 -1.41 16.78
N SER A 78 13.74 -0.95 16.01
CA SER A 78 12.94 -1.80 15.13
C SER A 78 13.72 -2.22 13.87
N ARG A 79 13.31 -3.33 13.24
CA ARG A 79 13.83 -3.77 11.94
C ARG A 79 13.77 -2.64 10.90
N SER A 80 12.65 -1.93 10.82
CA SER A 80 12.46 -0.83 9.87
C SER A 80 13.37 0.37 10.16
N GLN A 81 13.77 0.62 11.40
CA GLN A 81 14.79 1.64 11.71
C GLN A 81 16.18 1.18 11.26
N ALA A 82 16.55 -0.08 11.52
CA ALA A 82 17.83 -0.63 11.08
C ALA A 82 17.98 -0.61 9.55
N LEU A 83 16.92 -0.94 8.81
CA LEU A 83 16.91 -0.89 7.34
C LEU A 83 17.04 0.55 6.82
N ARG A 84 16.38 1.52 7.46
CA ARG A 84 16.52 2.94 7.09
C ARG A 84 17.93 3.46 7.32
N GLN A 85 18.53 3.16 8.47
CA GLN A 85 19.92 3.51 8.75
C GLN A 85 20.89 2.90 7.72
N ALA A 86 20.64 1.67 7.27
CA ALA A 86 21.45 1.05 6.22
C ALA A 86 21.33 1.80 4.88
N THR A 87 20.12 2.26 4.51
CA THR A 87 19.91 3.11 3.34
C THR A 87 20.64 4.44 3.48
N ASP A 88 20.49 5.13 4.61
CA ASP A 88 21.15 6.43 4.86
C ASP A 88 22.68 6.30 4.77
N LEU A 89 23.24 5.26 5.42
CA LEU A 89 24.68 4.98 5.39
C LEU A 89 25.19 4.68 3.98
N TRP A 90 24.40 4.00 3.14
CA TRP A 90 24.76 3.75 1.75
C TRP A 90 24.80 5.04 0.93
N LEU A 91 23.82 5.93 1.12
CA LEU A 91 23.76 7.22 0.41
C LEU A 91 24.86 8.20 0.85
N MET A 92 25.31 8.12 2.10
CA MET A 92 26.41 8.95 2.62
C MET A 92 27.80 8.59 2.08
N GLN A 93 27.94 7.44 1.41
CA GLN A 93 29.23 6.98 0.86
C GLN A 93 29.49 7.50 -0.56
N GLY A 94 28.61 8.36 -1.09
CA GLY A 94 28.69 8.97 -2.43
C GLY A 94 29.31 10.36 -2.45
#